data_AF-A0AAE0FTW6-F1
#
_entry.id   AF-A0AAE0FTW6-F1
#
_cell.length_a   1.000
_cell.length_b   1.000
_cell.length_c   1.000
_cell.angle_alpha   90.00
_cell.angle_beta   90.00
_cell.angle_gamma   90.00
#
_symmetry.space_group_name_H-M   'P 1'
#
loop_
_entity.id
_entity.type
_entity.pdbx_description
1 polymer ?
#
loop_
_entity_poly.entity_id
_entity_poly.type
_entity_poly.pdbx_seq_one_letter_code
_entity_poly.pdbx_strand_id
1 'polypeptide(L)'
;MGKSGTAEEKDGRKSQAKLDSSLQEPKKKKKKVVKEVEDSDKETERISKGRPFTVTVAIPGSIIQNKQSPQLATSLAGQIARTMSIFRVDEVVVFNCPDTDEEKKSSESGGLFLARVLQYLETPQYLRRALIPMHPDYRLAGLLPPLDAPHHPRAHEWLPYREGMVVAGEAGKAESKSPFVNVGLAKTVRTSHTLPVGTRVTVRMGAEEPENLE
;
A
#
# COMPACT_ATOMS: atom_id res chain seq x y z
N MET A 1 12.09 -87.92 -13.14
CA MET A 1 11.04 -87.13 -13.82
C MET A 1 10.33 -86.22 -12.81
N GLY A 2 9.84 -85.02 -13.21
CA GLY A 2 8.61 -84.35 -12.71
C GLY A 2 8.50 -83.74 -11.28
N LYS A 3 8.31 -82.39 -11.23
CA LYS A 3 7.44 -81.49 -10.38
C LYS A 3 7.16 -81.79 -8.88
N SER A 4 7.07 -80.87 -7.89
CA SER A 4 6.79 -79.40 -7.72
C SER A 4 5.31 -78.93 -7.73
N GLY A 5 4.76 -78.19 -6.74
CA GLY A 5 5.26 -77.75 -5.42
C GLY A 5 4.41 -76.64 -4.71
N THR A 6 4.75 -76.32 -3.44
CA THR A 6 4.46 -75.10 -2.60
C THR A 6 3.03 -74.67 -2.16
N ALA A 7 2.89 -74.47 -0.81
CA ALA A 7 2.10 -73.46 -0.04
C ALA A 7 0.54 -73.48 -0.12
N GLU A 8 -0.28 -72.80 0.72
CA GLU A 8 -0.14 -71.82 1.84
C GLU A 8 -1.16 -72.11 2.99
N GLU A 9 -1.07 -71.41 4.14
CA GLU A 9 -2.06 -71.40 5.24
C GLU A 9 -2.46 -69.95 5.62
N LYS A 10 -3.77 -69.63 5.71
CA LYS A 10 -4.40 -68.47 6.44
C LYS A 10 -5.93 -68.44 6.24
N ASP A 11 -6.71 -68.35 7.32
CA ASP A 11 -7.49 -67.15 7.71
C ASP A 11 -8.05 -67.34 9.14
N GLY A 12 -8.48 -66.26 9.81
CA GLY A 12 -9.11 -66.39 11.15
C GLY A 12 -8.93 -65.24 12.16
N ARG A 13 -8.35 -64.09 11.79
CA ARG A 13 -8.19 -62.92 12.69
C ARG A 13 -8.45 -61.59 11.98
N LYS A 14 -9.73 -61.23 11.75
CA LYS A 14 -10.13 -59.98 11.06
C LYS A 14 -11.27 -59.17 11.72
N SER A 15 -11.86 -59.64 12.83
CA SER A 15 -13.08 -59.06 13.40
C SER A 15 -12.92 -58.12 14.60
N GLN A 16 -11.73 -58.01 15.23
CA GLN A 16 -11.52 -57.16 16.42
C GLN A 16 -10.59 -55.94 16.18
N ALA A 17 -9.91 -55.83 15.05
CA ALA A 17 -8.94 -54.76 14.77
C ALA A 17 -9.55 -53.47 14.16
N LYS A 18 -10.80 -53.13 14.50
CA LYS A 18 -11.55 -52.00 13.90
C LYS A 18 -12.17 -51.00 14.89
N LEU A 19 -11.86 -51.12 16.19
CA LEU A 19 -12.46 -50.29 17.25
C LEU A 19 -11.47 -49.40 18.02
N ASP A 20 -10.18 -49.42 17.68
CA ASP A 20 -9.13 -48.71 18.42
C ASP A 20 -8.09 -48.04 17.49
N SER A 21 -8.55 -47.13 16.63
CA SER A 21 -7.68 -46.38 15.70
C SER A 21 -8.04 -44.88 15.57
N SER A 22 -9.00 -44.38 16.35
CA SER A 22 -9.62 -43.06 16.21
C SER A 22 -8.95 -41.93 17.04
N LEU A 23 -7.85 -42.19 17.75
CA LEU A 23 -7.34 -41.30 18.81
C LEU A 23 -5.97 -40.60 18.55
N GLN A 24 -5.42 -40.62 17.33
CA GLN A 24 -4.04 -40.12 17.08
C GLN A 24 -3.85 -38.87 16.17
N GLU A 25 -4.87 -38.03 15.91
CA GLU A 25 -4.74 -36.81 15.07
C GLU A 25 -5.06 -35.42 15.71
N PRO A 26 -4.44 -35.01 16.85
CA PRO A 26 -4.51 -33.60 17.28
C PRO A 26 -3.18 -32.82 17.25
N LYS A 27 -2.01 -33.50 17.34
CA LYS A 27 -0.73 -32.84 17.68
C LYS A 27 -0.15 -31.96 16.56
N LYS A 28 -0.30 -32.33 15.27
CA LYS A 28 0.20 -31.53 14.14
C LYS A 28 -0.65 -30.27 13.91
N LYS A 29 -1.99 -30.38 13.94
CA LYS A 29 -2.90 -29.22 13.77
C LYS A 29 -2.71 -28.18 14.87
N LYS A 30 -2.62 -28.60 16.15
CA LYS A 30 -2.34 -27.66 17.25
C LYS A 30 -1.01 -26.91 17.09
N LYS A 31 0.08 -27.57 16.67
CA LYS A 31 1.36 -26.88 16.41
C LYS A 31 1.29 -25.86 15.26
N LYS A 32 0.47 -26.10 14.23
CA LYS A 32 0.30 -25.14 13.12
C LYS A 32 -0.46 -23.90 13.58
N VAL A 33 -1.61 -24.09 14.23
CA VAL A 33 -2.44 -22.98 14.77
C VAL A 33 -1.68 -22.16 15.80
N VAL A 34 -0.97 -22.79 16.75
CA VAL A 34 -0.16 -22.06 17.75
C VAL A 34 0.94 -21.23 17.08
N LYS A 35 1.58 -21.74 16.03
CA LYS A 35 2.58 -20.94 15.29
C LYS A 35 1.94 -19.78 14.53
N GLU A 36 0.78 -19.99 13.91
CA GLU A 36 0.05 -18.95 13.17
C GLU A 36 -0.40 -17.81 14.10
N VAL A 37 -0.84 -18.13 15.33
CA VAL A 37 -1.15 -17.14 16.37
C VAL A 37 0.11 -16.45 16.89
N GLU A 38 1.17 -17.20 17.19
CA GLU A 38 2.46 -16.66 17.65
C GLU A 38 3.09 -15.68 16.64
N ASP A 39 2.96 -15.93 15.34
CA ASP A 39 3.47 -15.02 14.31
C ASP A 39 2.55 -13.79 14.14
N SER A 40 1.22 -13.92 14.30
CA SER A 40 0.31 -12.75 14.32
C SER A 40 0.48 -11.85 15.54
N ASP A 41 0.78 -12.42 16.72
CA ASP A 41 1.06 -11.65 17.93
C ASP A 41 2.36 -10.85 17.78
N LYS A 42 3.40 -11.47 17.18
CA LYS A 42 4.69 -10.81 16.87
C LYS A 42 4.55 -9.77 15.76
N GLU A 43 3.64 -9.93 14.81
CA GLU A 43 3.32 -8.89 13.82
C GLU A 43 2.59 -7.71 14.47
N THR A 44 1.64 -7.99 15.38
CA THR A 44 0.91 -6.95 16.15
C THR A 44 1.84 -6.14 17.07
N GLU A 45 2.78 -6.80 17.74
CA GLU A 45 3.88 -6.16 18.50
C GLU A 45 4.81 -5.30 17.63
N ARG A 46 5.03 -5.67 16.36
CA ARG A 46 5.82 -4.86 15.41
C ARG A 46 5.03 -3.67 14.89
N ILE A 47 3.72 -3.82 14.68
CA ILE A 47 2.82 -2.73 14.30
C ILE A 47 2.78 -1.66 15.42
N SER A 48 2.76 -2.06 16.70
CA SER A 48 2.73 -1.10 17.81
C SER A 48 4.04 -0.35 18.06
N LYS A 49 5.20 -0.95 17.71
CA LYS A 49 6.54 -0.35 17.89
C LYS A 49 7.06 0.39 16.64
N GLY A 50 6.39 0.24 15.50
CA GLY A 50 6.72 0.93 14.24
C GLY A 50 7.99 0.39 13.57
N ARG A 51 8.34 1.01 12.43
CA ARG A 51 9.51 0.64 11.61
C ARG A 51 10.66 1.62 11.89
N PRO A 52 11.83 1.17 12.36
CA PRO A 52 12.93 2.07 12.79
C PRO A 52 13.90 2.47 11.66
N PHE A 53 13.62 2.14 10.39
CA PHE A 53 14.49 2.40 9.25
C PHE A 53 13.67 2.78 8.01
N THR A 54 14.17 3.69 7.19
CA THR A 54 13.63 3.98 5.86
C THR A 54 14.38 3.21 4.77
N VAL A 55 13.80 3.15 3.57
CA VAL A 55 14.38 2.64 2.33
C VAL A 55 14.09 3.65 1.23
N THR A 56 15.17 4.23 0.70
CA THR A 56 15.15 5.11 -0.48
C THR A 56 15.57 4.31 -1.71
N VAL A 57 14.87 4.47 -2.83
CA VAL A 57 15.23 3.85 -4.11
C VAL A 57 15.56 4.92 -5.16
N ALA A 58 16.80 4.90 -5.67
CA ALA A 58 17.22 5.76 -6.77
C ALA A 58 16.92 5.12 -8.13
N ILE A 59 16.28 5.86 -9.05
CA ILE A 59 15.85 5.36 -10.36
C ILE A 59 16.28 6.34 -11.46
N PRO A 60 16.99 5.92 -12.54
CA PRO A 60 17.31 6.79 -13.65
C PRO A 60 16.08 7.07 -14.53
N GLY A 61 15.84 8.35 -14.85
CA GLY A 61 14.73 8.80 -15.69
C GLY A 61 14.76 8.25 -17.14
N SER A 62 15.93 7.83 -17.62
CA SER A 62 16.14 7.28 -18.96
C SER A 62 15.42 5.95 -19.23
N ILE A 63 15.02 5.22 -18.18
CA ILE A 63 14.18 4.01 -18.30
C ILE A 63 12.85 4.33 -18.99
N ILE A 64 12.31 5.54 -18.81
CA ILE A 64 11.10 6.03 -19.47
C ILE A 64 11.41 6.60 -20.86
N GLN A 65 12.53 7.31 -21.04
CA GLN A 65 12.92 7.87 -22.35
C GLN A 65 13.10 6.78 -23.41
N ASN A 66 13.57 5.59 -23.02
CA ASN A 66 13.71 4.41 -23.89
C ASN A 66 12.38 3.69 -24.21
N LYS A 67 11.22 4.37 -24.16
CA LYS A 67 9.90 3.78 -24.48
C LYS A 67 9.31 4.34 -25.76
N GLN A 68 9.01 3.43 -26.69
CA GLN A 68 8.46 3.74 -28.02
C GLN A 68 7.08 4.38 -28.02
N SER A 69 6.34 4.37 -26.90
CA SER A 69 5.02 5.01 -26.81
C SER A 69 4.71 5.51 -25.39
N PRO A 70 3.93 6.59 -25.24
CA PRO A 70 3.55 7.12 -23.94
C PRO A 70 2.66 6.15 -23.15
N GLN A 71 1.91 5.26 -23.81
CA GLN A 71 1.15 4.20 -23.13
C GLN A 71 2.07 3.21 -22.41
N LEU A 72 3.19 2.82 -23.04
CA LEU A 72 4.19 1.93 -22.43
C LEU A 72 4.99 2.64 -21.32
N ALA A 73 5.29 3.93 -21.49
CA ALA A 73 5.87 4.78 -20.44
C ALA A 73 4.96 4.84 -19.19
N THR A 74 3.68 5.19 -19.37
CA THR A 74 2.68 5.25 -18.28
C THR A 74 2.52 3.90 -17.59
N SER A 75 2.40 2.81 -18.35
CA SER A 75 2.26 1.46 -17.81
C SER A 75 3.48 1.06 -16.96
N LEU A 76 4.70 1.32 -17.43
CA LEU A 76 5.91 1.02 -16.66
C LEU A 76 6.02 1.90 -15.40
N ALA A 77 5.71 3.20 -15.47
CA ALA A 77 5.70 4.07 -14.30
C ALA A 77 4.71 3.56 -13.23
N GLY A 78 3.55 3.05 -13.66
CA GLY A 78 2.58 2.37 -12.79
C GLY A 78 3.08 1.06 -12.18
N GLN A 79 3.80 0.24 -12.95
CA GLN A 79 4.45 -0.99 -12.44
C GLN A 79 5.53 -0.67 -11.40
N ILE A 80 6.35 0.37 -11.64
CA ILE A 80 7.35 0.87 -10.68
C ILE A 80 6.65 1.31 -9.39
N ALA A 81 5.67 2.20 -9.47
CA ALA A 81 4.91 2.68 -8.31
C ALA A 81 4.31 1.54 -7.47
N ARG A 82 3.68 0.55 -8.14
CA ARG A 82 3.11 -0.63 -7.48
C ARG A 82 4.18 -1.47 -6.79
N THR A 83 5.34 -1.66 -7.42
CA THR A 83 6.48 -2.38 -6.84
C THR A 83 6.99 -1.67 -5.58
N MET A 84 7.21 -0.36 -5.64
CA MET A 84 7.66 0.44 -4.49
C MET A 84 6.66 0.39 -3.32
N SER A 85 5.36 0.41 -3.61
CA SER A 85 4.30 0.29 -2.61
C SER A 85 4.27 -1.08 -1.93
N ILE A 86 4.41 -2.17 -2.70
CA ILE A 86 4.44 -3.55 -2.18
C ILE A 86 5.64 -3.74 -1.23
N PHE A 87 6.81 -3.21 -1.59
CA PHE A 87 8.03 -3.30 -0.77
C PHE A 87 8.14 -2.22 0.32
N ARG A 88 7.11 -1.38 0.51
CA ARG A 88 7.07 -0.27 1.50
C ARG A 88 8.31 0.63 1.41
N VAL A 89 8.65 1.05 0.20
CA VAL A 89 9.69 2.06 -0.06
C VAL A 89 9.16 3.42 0.38
N ASP A 90 9.97 4.17 1.14
CA ASP A 90 9.57 5.42 1.78
C ASP A 90 9.90 6.66 0.92
N GLU A 91 10.90 6.55 0.05
CA GLU A 91 11.36 7.62 -0.84
C GLU A 91 11.80 7.06 -2.20
N VAL A 92 11.46 7.75 -3.30
CA VAL A 92 11.93 7.42 -4.65
C VAL A 92 12.63 8.62 -5.29
N VAL A 93 13.94 8.52 -5.47
CA VAL A 93 14.77 9.59 -6.04
C VAL A 93 14.92 9.33 -7.54
N VAL A 94 14.20 10.08 -8.36
CA VAL A 94 14.38 10.03 -9.82
C VAL A 94 15.55 10.93 -10.22
N PHE A 95 16.65 10.33 -10.68
CA PHE A 95 17.83 11.07 -11.12
C PHE A 95 17.93 11.11 -12.65
N ASN A 96 18.50 12.19 -13.18
CA ASN A 96 18.78 12.36 -14.60
C ASN A 96 20.28 12.18 -14.82
N CYS A 97 20.66 11.28 -15.72
CA CYS A 97 22.04 11.16 -16.22
C CYS A 97 22.03 11.61 -17.69
N PRO A 98 22.24 12.92 -17.97
CA PRO A 98 22.35 13.42 -19.34
C PRO A 98 23.72 13.06 -19.89
N ASP A 99 23.75 12.38 -21.04
CA ASP A 99 25.01 12.01 -21.71
C ASP A 99 25.55 13.18 -22.55
N THR A 100 24.73 14.21 -22.81
CA THR A 100 25.10 15.42 -23.56
C THR A 100 24.62 16.73 -22.92
N ASP A 101 25.25 17.86 -23.26
CA ASP A 101 24.87 19.18 -22.74
C ASP A 101 23.54 19.75 -23.28
N GLU A 102 23.06 19.27 -24.43
CA GLU A 102 21.75 19.70 -24.97
C GLU A 102 20.59 19.05 -24.22
N GLU A 103 20.75 17.81 -23.73
CA GLU A 103 19.77 17.13 -22.87
C GLU A 103 19.56 17.83 -21.51
N LYS A 104 20.49 18.70 -21.10
CA LYS A 104 20.36 19.55 -19.92
C LYS A 104 19.41 20.73 -20.12
N LYS A 105 19.09 21.09 -21.38
CA LYS A 105 18.17 22.20 -21.72
C LYS A 105 16.73 21.73 -21.96
N SER A 106 16.54 20.49 -22.41
CA SER A 106 15.21 19.88 -22.58
C SER A 106 14.60 19.48 -21.24
N SER A 107 14.09 20.47 -20.48
CA SER A 107 13.59 20.29 -19.11
C SER A 107 12.42 19.31 -18.94
N GLU A 108 11.71 18.96 -20.02
CA GLU A 108 10.71 17.87 -20.04
C GLU A 108 11.40 16.50 -20.19
N SER A 109 12.29 16.15 -19.26
CA SER A 109 12.89 14.81 -19.20
C SER A 109 11.84 13.75 -18.87
N GLY A 110 12.02 12.52 -19.38
CA GLY A 110 11.27 11.34 -18.96
C GLY A 110 11.37 11.04 -17.45
N GLY A 111 12.42 11.56 -16.78
CA GLY A 111 12.51 11.56 -15.32
C GLY A 111 11.51 12.49 -14.63
N LEU A 112 11.19 13.65 -15.22
CA LEU A 112 10.18 14.56 -14.70
C LEU A 112 8.77 14.00 -14.90
N PHE A 113 8.49 13.37 -16.06
CA PHE A 113 7.28 12.57 -16.27
C PHE A 113 7.16 11.45 -15.23
N LEU A 114 8.23 10.69 -14.96
CA LEU A 114 8.23 9.62 -13.97
C LEU A 114 7.90 10.17 -12.57
N ALA A 115 8.58 11.23 -12.13
CA ALA A 115 8.33 11.86 -10.84
C ALA A 115 6.87 12.35 -10.70
N ARG A 116 6.34 13.04 -11.72
CA ARG A 116 4.93 13.48 -11.78
C ARG A 116 3.95 12.29 -11.64
N VAL A 117 4.18 11.20 -12.37
CA VAL A 117 3.30 10.01 -12.32
C VAL A 117 3.42 9.26 -10.99
N LEU A 118 4.61 9.15 -10.41
CA LEU A 118 4.81 8.57 -9.08
C LEU A 118 4.08 9.39 -8.00
N GLN A 119 4.22 10.73 -8.02
CA GLN A 119 3.53 11.64 -7.10
C GLN A 119 2.00 11.57 -7.26
N TYR A 120 1.50 11.47 -8.49
CA TYR A 120 0.08 11.29 -8.76
C TYR A 120 -0.47 9.98 -8.20
N LEU A 121 0.29 8.88 -8.32
CA LEU A 121 -0.13 7.61 -7.77
C LEU A 121 -0.07 7.57 -6.24
N GLU A 122 1.01 8.08 -5.66
CA GLU A 122 1.18 8.20 -4.21
C GLU A 122 0.09 9.09 -3.58
N THR A 123 -0.29 10.20 -4.20
CA THR A 123 -1.29 11.10 -3.62
C THR A 123 -2.67 10.41 -3.50
N PRO A 124 -3.33 10.42 -2.32
CA PRO A 124 -4.65 9.83 -2.11
C PRO A 124 -5.74 10.40 -3.02
N GLN A 125 -6.66 9.54 -3.47
CA GLN A 125 -7.64 9.86 -4.52
C GLN A 125 -8.45 11.15 -4.25
N TYR A 126 -8.85 11.39 -3.00
CA TYR A 126 -9.63 12.57 -2.57
C TYR A 126 -8.80 13.88 -2.55
N LEU A 127 -7.46 13.80 -2.49
CA LEU A 127 -6.58 14.97 -2.51
C LEU A 127 -6.04 15.32 -3.90
N ARG A 128 -5.99 14.35 -4.84
CA ARG A 128 -5.40 14.55 -6.19
C ARG A 128 -5.90 15.81 -6.90
N ARG A 129 -7.22 16.06 -6.89
CA ARG A 129 -7.83 17.23 -7.57
C ARG A 129 -7.46 18.58 -6.95
N ALA A 130 -6.98 18.60 -5.71
CA ALA A 130 -6.64 19.82 -4.98
C ALA A 130 -5.13 20.07 -4.91
N LEU A 131 -4.32 19.01 -4.81
CA LEU A 131 -2.86 19.11 -4.72
C LEU A 131 -2.13 19.06 -6.06
N ILE A 132 -2.74 18.45 -7.10
CA ILE A 132 -2.06 18.19 -8.37
C ILE A 132 -2.77 18.95 -9.51
N PRO A 133 -2.10 19.91 -10.16
CA PRO A 133 -2.66 20.61 -11.31
C PRO A 133 -2.77 19.68 -12.52
N MET A 134 -3.74 19.96 -13.40
CA MET A 134 -4.01 19.13 -14.58
C MET A 134 -2.90 19.29 -15.64
N HIS A 135 -1.98 18.33 -15.68
CA HIS A 135 -0.86 18.27 -16.63
C HIS A 135 -1.14 17.29 -17.80
N PRO A 136 -0.67 17.55 -19.04
CA PRO A 136 -0.82 16.61 -20.17
C PRO A 136 -0.32 15.19 -19.92
N ASP A 137 0.68 14.99 -19.05
CA ASP A 137 1.19 13.67 -18.65
C ASP A 137 0.11 12.76 -18.07
N TYR A 138 -0.84 13.35 -17.33
CA TYR A 138 -1.94 12.63 -16.69
C TYR A 138 -3.08 12.27 -17.67
N ARG A 139 -2.97 12.61 -18.96
CA ARG A 139 -3.94 12.21 -20.01
C ARG A 139 -4.16 10.70 -20.07
N LEU A 140 -3.14 9.91 -19.74
CA LEU A 140 -3.19 8.45 -19.72
C LEU A 140 -3.34 7.85 -18.32
N ALA A 141 -3.69 8.65 -17.29
CA ALA A 141 -3.77 8.19 -15.90
C ALA A 141 -4.77 7.03 -15.68
N GLY A 142 -5.76 6.86 -16.55
CA GLY A 142 -6.68 5.71 -16.54
C GLY A 142 -6.05 4.36 -16.92
N LEU A 143 -4.80 4.35 -17.42
CA LEU A 143 -4.01 3.13 -17.64
C LEU A 143 -3.17 2.73 -16.40
N LEU A 144 -3.09 3.58 -15.39
CA LEU A 144 -2.27 3.30 -14.20
C LEU A 144 -2.98 2.30 -13.28
N PRO A 145 -2.25 1.32 -12.71
CA PRO A 145 -2.81 0.42 -11.72
C PRO A 145 -3.17 1.18 -10.43
N PRO A 146 -4.22 0.78 -9.70
CA PRO A 146 -4.46 1.31 -8.37
C PRO A 146 -3.31 0.92 -7.43
N LEU A 147 -2.91 1.86 -6.57
CA LEU A 147 -2.08 1.57 -5.40
C LEU A 147 -3.00 1.26 -4.22
N ASP A 148 -2.89 0.05 -3.69
CA ASP A 148 -3.60 -0.39 -2.49
C ASP A 148 -2.69 -0.12 -1.28
N ALA A 149 -2.48 1.16 -0.98
CA ALA A 149 -1.57 1.65 0.06
C ALA A 149 -2.36 2.16 1.28
N PRO A 150 -1.85 2.04 2.52
CA PRO A 150 -2.65 2.34 3.73
C PRO A 150 -3.19 3.78 3.85
N HIS A 151 -2.63 4.72 3.09
CA HIS A 151 -3.06 6.12 3.04
C HIS A 151 -4.09 6.42 1.93
N HIS A 152 -4.59 5.39 1.23
CA HIS A 152 -5.67 5.47 0.21
C HIS A 152 -7.02 4.88 0.71
N PRO A 153 -7.52 5.24 1.91
CA PRO A 153 -8.77 4.68 2.42
C PRO A 153 -9.99 5.14 1.61
N ARG A 154 -11.07 4.39 1.78
CA ARG A 154 -12.40 4.72 1.22
C ARG A 154 -13.03 5.89 1.98
N ALA A 155 -13.99 6.57 1.37
CA ALA A 155 -14.62 7.77 1.96
C ALA A 155 -15.41 7.55 3.28
N HIS A 156 -15.63 6.28 3.67
CA HIS A 156 -16.37 5.84 4.85
C HIS A 156 -15.52 5.05 5.87
N GLU A 157 -14.20 4.99 5.68
CA GLU A 157 -13.31 4.08 6.39
C GLU A 157 -12.53 4.81 7.49
N TRP A 158 -12.91 4.66 8.75
CA TRP A 158 -12.16 5.28 9.84
C TRP A 158 -10.77 4.67 9.96
N LEU A 159 -9.73 5.51 10.01
CA LEU A 159 -8.34 5.10 10.22
C LEU A 159 -7.69 6.00 11.30
N PRO A 160 -6.80 5.47 12.17
CA PRO A 160 -6.14 6.24 13.21
C PRO A 160 -5.28 7.41 12.71
N TYR A 161 -4.82 7.34 11.45
CA TYR A 161 -4.14 8.40 10.73
C TYR A 161 -4.75 8.52 9.34
N ARG A 162 -4.97 9.74 8.87
CA ARG A 162 -5.41 10.05 7.51
C ARG A 162 -4.60 11.21 6.93
N GLU A 163 -4.36 11.15 5.64
CA GLU A 163 -3.87 12.31 4.89
C GLU A 163 -4.99 13.33 4.73
N GLY A 164 -4.62 14.60 4.66
CA GLY A 164 -5.56 15.68 4.41
C GLY A 164 -4.90 16.92 3.81
N MET A 165 -5.73 17.88 3.42
CA MET A 165 -5.28 19.20 2.97
C MET A 165 -5.94 20.29 3.83
N VAL A 166 -5.15 21.27 4.26
CA VAL A 166 -5.64 22.46 4.96
C VAL A 166 -6.53 23.28 4.03
N VAL A 167 -7.77 23.56 4.44
CA VAL A 167 -8.76 24.36 3.71
C VAL A 167 -9.01 25.64 4.50
N ALA A 168 -9.28 26.75 3.79
CA ALA A 168 -9.82 27.94 4.43
C ALA A 168 -11.16 27.61 5.10
N GLY A 169 -11.38 28.08 6.32
CA GLY A 169 -12.69 27.98 6.96
C GLY A 169 -13.73 28.79 6.20
N GLU A 170 -15.00 28.38 6.29
CA GLU A 170 -16.11 29.12 5.68
C GLU A 170 -16.13 30.57 6.19
N ALA A 171 -16.29 31.52 5.27
CA ALA A 171 -16.03 32.94 5.50
C ALA A 171 -17.04 33.69 6.41
N GLY A 172 -17.79 32.96 7.24
CA GLY A 172 -18.80 33.48 8.18
C GLY A 172 -18.44 33.40 9.67
N LYS A 173 -17.30 32.80 10.06
CA LYS A 173 -16.90 32.63 11.48
C LYS A 173 -15.48 33.15 11.75
N ALA A 174 -15.36 34.48 11.87
CA ALA A 174 -14.11 35.24 11.80
C ALA A 174 -13.09 35.05 12.96
N GLU A 175 -13.35 34.20 13.96
CA GLU A 175 -12.52 34.10 15.18
C GLU A 175 -11.79 32.74 15.35
N SER A 176 -11.98 31.78 14.44
CA SER A 176 -11.29 30.49 14.52
C SER A 176 -9.82 30.59 14.06
N LYS A 177 -8.90 30.83 15.01
CA LYS A 177 -7.42 30.75 14.78
C LYS A 177 -6.92 29.41 14.22
N SER A 178 -7.73 28.38 14.37
CA SER A 178 -7.54 27.00 13.90
C SER A 178 -8.15 26.78 12.51
N PRO A 179 -7.38 26.35 11.50
CA PRO A 179 -7.92 26.00 10.18
C PRO A 179 -8.53 24.59 10.18
N PHE A 180 -9.35 24.35 9.16
CA PHE A 180 -9.99 23.05 8.90
C PHE A 180 -9.14 22.23 7.94
N VAL A 181 -9.19 20.90 8.05
CA VAL A 181 -8.52 19.96 7.15
C VAL A 181 -9.55 19.04 6.53
N ASN A 182 -9.52 18.93 5.20
CA ASN A 182 -10.25 17.90 4.48
C ASN A 182 -9.44 16.61 4.49
N VAL A 183 -9.91 15.61 5.23
CA VAL A 183 -9.29 14.27 5.38
C VAL A 183 -9.97 13.19 4.52
N GLY A 184 -10.78 13.56 3.53
CA GLY A 184 -11.51 12.61 2.69
C GLY A 184 -12.66 11.87 3.39
N LEU A 185 -13.21 12.46 4.45
CA LEU A 185 -14.46 12.08 5.11
C LEU A 185 -15.54 13.13 4.83
N ALA A 186 -16.80 12.85 5.18
CA ALA A 186 -17.91 13.80 5.01
C ALA A 186 -17.80 15.04 5.92
N LYS A 187 -17.15 14.92 7.09
CA LYS A 187 -16.87 16.04 8.01
C LYS A 187 -15.40 16.46 7.90
N THR A 188 -15.12 17.76 7.99
CA THR A 188 -13.76 18.29 8.06
C THR A 188 -13.23 18.29 9.49
N VAL A 189 -11.92 18.17 9.67
CA VAL A 189 -11.28 18.07 10.99
C VAL A 189 -10.68 19.43 11.37
N ARG A 190 -10.96 19.90 12.58
CA ARG A 190 -10.37 21.11 13.15
C ARG A 190 -8.98 20.81 13.69
N THR A 191 -7.96 21.58 13.29
CA THR A 191 -6.58 21.41 13.80
C THR A 191 -6.23 22.38 14.92
N SER A 192 -5.32 21.98 15.81
CA SER A 192 -4.79 22.81 16.89
C SER A 192 -3.79 23.87 16.41
N HIS A 193 -3.18 23.69 15.23
CA HIS A 193 -2.08 24.50 14.73
C HIS A 193 -2.52 25.35 13.53
N THR A 194 -2.17 26.64 13.54
CA THR A 194 -2.36 27.51 12.37
C THR A 194 -1.36 27.12 11.28
N LEU A 195 -1.88 26.72 10.12
CA LEU A 195 -1.12 26.20 8.98
C LEU A 195 -1.56 26.90 7.67
N PRO A 196 -0.70 26.97 6.63
CA PRO A 196 -1.08 27.56 5.34
C PRO A 196 -2.16 26.73 4.63
N VAL A 197 -3.14 27.40 4.04
CA VAL A 197 -4.15 26.76 3.17
C VAL A 197 -3.46 26.11 1.96
N GLY A 198 -3.93 24.93 1.57
CA GLY A 198 -3.33 24.11 0.50
C GLY A 198 -2.22 23.16 0.98
N THR A 199 -1.75 23.27 2.23
CA THR A 199 -0.72 22.36 2.77
C THR A 199 -1.29 20.95 2.95
N ARG A 200 -0.58 19.94 2.43
CA ARG A 200 -0.85 18.52 2.72
C ARG A 200 -0.31 18.16 4.11
N VAL A 201 -1.11 17.46 4.91
CA VAL A 201 -0.78 17.08 6.29
C VAL A 201 -1.32 15.69 6.64
N THR A 202 -0.58 14.95 7.47
CA THR A 202 -1.08 13.74 8.12
C THR A 202 -1.78 14.12 9.43
N VAL A 203 -3.05 13.74 9.58
CA VAL A 203 -3.88 14.01 10.76
C VAL A 203 -4.04 12.71 11.56
N ARG A 204 -3.77 12.77 12.87
CA ARG A 204 -4.10 11.69 13.81
C ARG A 204 -5.57 11.83 14.24
N MET A 205 -6.40 10.86 13.87
CA MET A 205 -7.84 10.89 14.08
C MET A 205 -8.26 10.31 15.43
N GLY A 206 -7.53 9.32 15.94
CA GLY A 206 -7.96 8.49 17.08
C GLY A 206 -8.36 7.08 16.64
N ALA A 207 -8.38 6.12 17.58
CA ALA A 207 -8.62 4.71 17.25
C ALA A 207 -10.07 4.42 16.80
N GLU A 208 -11.02 5.18 17.32
CA GLU A 208 -12.47 5.02 17.13
C GLU A 208 -13.05 6.30 16.53
N GLU A 209 -14.12 6.20 15.74
CA GLU A 209 -14.88 7.35 15.28
C GLU A 209 -15.70 7.92 16.47
N PRO A 210 -15.59 9.21 16.81
CA PRO A 210 -16.35 9.78 17.91
C PRO A 210 -17.84 9.79 17.56
N GLU A 211 -18.62 8.93 18.24
CA GLU A 211 -20.05 8.71 17.96
C GLU A 211 -20.89 9.99 17.99
N ASN A 212 -20.45 11.01 18.72
CA ASN A 212 -21.07 12.34 18.75
C ASN A 212 -20.11 13.42 18.24
N LEU A 213 -20.38 13.90 17.02
CA LEU A 213 -19.87 15.14 16.46
C LEU A 213 -21.07 15.95 15.94
N GLU A 214 -21.73 16.67 16.84
CA GLU A 214 -22.72 17.71 16.51
C GLU A 214 -22.04 18.99 16.00
#